data_AF-A0A1E3H4W3-F1
#
_entry.id   AF-A0A1E3H4W3-F1
#
_cell.length_a   1.000
_cell.length_b   1.000
_cell.length_c   1.000
_cell.angle_alpha   90.00
_cell.angle_beta   90.00
_cell.angle_gamma   90.00
#
_symmetry.space_group_name_H-M   'P 1'
#
loop_
_entity.id
_entity.type
_entity.pdbx_description
1 polymer ?
#
loop_
_entity_poly.entity_id
_entity_poly.type
_entity_poly.pdbx_seq_one_letter_code
_entity_poly.pdbx_strand_id
1 'polypeptide(L)'
;MTQAAAGRQRIAALVMAAGRGRRAGGEDLPPKQYRPIGGRPVLAHTIDVFLAHPAIDVVMAVVHPDDIAHYETAAGQLRAPAGGLRAPVLGGSERQASVRAGLQALAADAPDLVLIHDGVRPFVDVATIDRVIAALGRADAVCAGVPVVDTVKRCRDDGSVTDTVPREGLWRAATPQGFRYGVIAAAHEAAIAAGREDFTDDTAVHEWRGGDTVMVACPDDNVKLTRPEDFAAAETRLARQALLDRPDVRVGNGYDVHVLEPGDGVTLGGVFIAHDQKLKGHSDADVVLHALTDAILGALGDGDIGRHFPPGEEKWRGAPSSIFLADAARRVRDRGGLIAHLDASIIAEAPKVGPHREAMRAEIARIAGIDIDRVGIKATTNEASALPDAARASPPSPRPPFACRPEHGRRRMTDLAALETRAETLLARARAGGHVVATAESCTGGLIAGTLTAIAGSSDVVDRGFVTYSNAAKTDLLGVPADLIERVGAVSEEVAIAMAEGALARSAASLAVAVTGVAGPGGGTATKPVGLVHLALAAKGRPTRHVEMHYGDRGRAGVRLATVATAFDLIEDAIGEAD
;
A
#
# COMPACT_ATOMS: atom_id res chain seq x y z
N MET A 1 -41.65 35.27 6.07
CA MET A 1 -40.34 35.33 6.74
C MET A 1 -39.42 34.36 6.01
N THR A 2 -38.69 34.89 5.06
CA THR A 2 -37.72 34.16 4.23
C THR A 2 -36.44 34.02 5.04
N GLN A 3 -36.08 32.79 5.40
CA GLN A 3 -34.82 32.48 6.06
C GLN A 3 -33.70 32.80 5.07
N ALA A 4 -32.93 33.85 5.35
CA ALA A 4 -31.77 34.23 4.52
C ALA A 4 -30.79 33.06 4.48
N ALA A 5 -30.41 32.64 3.26
CA ALA A 5 -29.31 31.71 3.07
C ALA A 5 -28.04 32.33 3.64
N ALA A 6 -27.52 31.77 4.73
CA ALA A 6 -26.22 32.15 5.27
C ALA A 6 -25.15 31.90 4.19
N GLY A 7 -24.45 32.95 3.77
CA GLY A 7 -23.35 32.82 2.80
C GLY A 7 -22.28 31.87 3.33
N ARG A 8 -21.70 31.06 2.44
CA ARG A 8 -20.55 30.19 2.75
C ARG A 8 -19.42 31.06 3.32
N GLN A 9 -18.89 30.68 4.49
CA GLN A 9 -17.72 31.35 5.08
C GLN A 9 -16.50 31.20 4.17
N ARG A 10 -15.76 32.28 4.01
CA ARG A 10 -14.52 32.31 3.24
C ARG A 10 -13.34 31.87 4.10
N ILE A 11 -12.54 30.96 3.59
CA ILE A 11 -11.41 30.35 4.32
C ILE A 11 -10.11 30.54 3.56
N ALA A 12 -9.09 31.07 4.24
CA ALA A 12 -7.73 31.14 3.72
C ALA A 12 -6.80 30.16 4.44
N ALA A 13 -5.80 29.64 3.74
CA ALA A 13 -4.67 28.91 4.31
C ALA A 13 -3.38 29.75 4.15
N LEU A 14 -2.70 30.01 5.26
CA LEU A 14 -1.37 30.62 5.31
C LEU A 14 -0.32 29.53 5.50
N VAL A 15 0.52 29.31 4.48
CA VAL A 15 1.57 28.28 4.50
C VAL A 15 2.92 28.92 4.83
N MET A 16 3.45 28.60 6.00
CA MET A 16 4.65 29.23 6.57
C MET A 16 5.93 28.58 6.04
N ALA A 17 6.68 29.31 5.22
CA ALA A 17 7.88 28.84 4.50
C ALA A 17 9.07 29.84 4.55
N ALA A 18 9.05 30.81 5.47
CA ALA A 18 10.10 31.82 5.62
C ALA A 18 11.28 31.39 6.51
N GLY A 19 11.20 30.22 7.15
CA GLY A 19 12.26 29.73 8.04
C GLY A 19 13.48 29.22 7.29
N ARG A 20 14.69 29.59 7.72
CA ARG A 20 15.96 29.19 7.07
C ARG A 20 16.44 27.76 7.39
N GLY A 21 15.86 27.07 8.38
CA GLY A 21 16.08 25.63 8.57
C GLY A 21 17.51 25.20 8.96
N ARG A 22 18.26 26.02 9.70
CA ARG A 22 19.68 25.80 10.12
C ARG A 22 20.01 24.43 10.77
N ARG A 23 19.00 23.64 11.17
CA ARG A 23 19.14 22.33 11.84
C ARG A 23 19.05 21.12 10.89
N ALA A 24 18.70 21.31 9.61
CA ALA A 24 18.38 20.21 8.69
C ALA A 24 19.51 19.83 7.71
N GLY A 25 20.68 20.47 7.74
CA GLY A 25 21.83 20.14 6.88
C GLY A 25 22.72 21.34 6.57
N GLY A 26 23.94 21.08 6.06
CA GLY A 26 24.98 22.09 5.78
C GLY A 26 24.61 23.11 4.70
N GLU A 27 25.48 24.12 4.53
CA GLU A 27 25.26 25.30 3.66
C GLU A 27 25.00 24.95 2.18
N ASP A 28 25.34 23.74 1.73
CA ASP A 28 25.22 23.29 0.34
C ASP A 28 23.83 22.77 -0.05
N LEU A 29 22.88 22.65 0.90
CA LEU A 29 21.54 22.14 0.63
C LEU A 29 20.50 23.27 0.60
N PRO A 30 19.49 23.21 -0.30
CA PRO A 30 18.44 24.21 -0.32
C PRO A 30 17.67 24.21 1.01
N PRO A 31 17.01 25.34 1.36
CA PRO A 31 16.17 25.42 2.54
C PRO A 31 15.17 24.26 2.58
N LYS A 32 14.92 23.74 3.77
CA LYS A 32 14.24 22.45 3.97
C LYS A 32 12.87 22.33 3.28
N GLN A 33 12.13 23.43 3.18
CA GLN A 33 10.84 23.53 2.49
C GLN A 33 10.95 23.36 0.97
N TYR A 34 12.12 23.56 0.38
CA TYR A 34 12.35 23.42 -1.06
C TYR A 34 13.10 22.15 -1.43
N ARG A 35 13.51 21.33 -0.45
CA ARG A 35 14.13 20.04 -0.71
C ARG A 35 13.13 19.11 -1.40
N PRO A 36 13.57 18.32 -2.39
CA PRO A 36 12.69 17.37 -3.03
C PRO A 36 12.37 16.18 -2.11
N ILE A 37 11.11 15.77 -2.11
CA ILE A 37 10.64 14.46 -1.65
C ILE A 37 9.71 13.89 -2.73
N GLY A 38 9.85 12.62 -3.10
CA GLY A 38 9.10 12.02 -4.21
C GLY A 38 9.22 12.82 -5.52
N GLY A 39 10.40 13.40 -5.77
CA GLY A 39 10.70 14.21 -6.95
C GLY A 39 10.13 15.64 -6.96
N ARG A 40 9.48 16.12 -5.89
CA ARG A 40 8.89 17.48 -5.83
C ARG A 40 9.25 18.20 -4.51
N PRO A 41 9.39 19.53 -4.49
CA PRO A 41 9.65 20.29 -3.27
C PRO A 41 8.63 20.02 -2.16
N VAL A 42 9.09 19.90 -0.91
CA VAL A 42 8.20 19.71 0.27
C VAL A 42 7.05 20.73 0.26
N LEU A 43 7.36 22.00 -0.01
CA LEU A 43 6.37 23.08 -0.04
C LEU A 43 5.27 22.84 -1.08
N ALA A 44 5.62 22.27 -2.24
CA ALA A 44 4.65 21.98 -3.30
C ALA A 44 3.63 20.92 -2.85
N HIS A 45 4.09 19.88 -2.13
CA HIS A 45 3.20 18.88 -1.53
C HIS A 45 2.26 19.52 -0.50
N THR A 46 2.80 20.37 0.38
CA THR A 46 2.00 21.06 1.40
C THR A 46 0.93 21.97 0.78
N ILE A 47 1.30 22.80 -0.20
CA ILE A 47 0.37 23.74 -0.87
C ILE A 47 -0.73 22.99 -1.62
N ASP A 48 -0.40 21.89 -2.31
CA ASP A 48 -1.37 21.08 -3.05
C ASP A 48 -2.53 20.61 -2.17
N VAL A 49 -2.27 20.18 -0.93
CA VAL A 49 -3.32 19.68 -0.03
C VAL A 49 -4.35 20.76 0.26
N PHE A 50 -3.92 21.99 0.52
CA PHE A 50 -4.83 23.10 0.78
C PHE A 50 -5.53 23.60 -0.48
N LEU A 51 -4.83 23.66 -1.63
CA LEU A 51 -5.43 24.05 -2.90
C LEU A 51 -6.49 23.06 -3.39
N ALA A 52 -6.29 21.76 -3.15
CA ALA A 52 -7.24 20.72 -3.53
C ALA A 52 -8.45 20.63 -2.58
N HIS A 53 -8.41 21.29 -1.42
CA HIS A 53 -9.46 21.17 -0.41
C HIS A 53 -10.69 22.04 -0.77
N PRO A 54 -11.90 21.47 -0.87
CA PRO A 54 -13.09 22.18 -1.39
C PRO A 54 -13.58 23.32 -0.49
N ALA A 55 -13.23 23.29 0.79
CA ALA A 55 -13.56 24.35 1.75
C ALA A 55 -12.58 25.54 1.73
N ILE A 56 -11.38 25.40 1.15
CA ILE A 56 -10.36 26.46 1.15
C ILE A 56 -10.51 27.30 -0.12
N ASP A 57 -10.70 28.61 0.02
CA ASP A 57 -10.87 29.52 -1.10
C ASP A 57 -9.54 30.13 -1.57
N VAL A 58 -8.62 30.32 -0.63
CA VAL A 58 -7.36 31.02 -0.86
C VAL A 58 -6.22 30.31 -0.16
N VAL A 59 -5.10 30.14 -0.86
CA VAL A 59 -3.83 29.70 -0.29
C VAL A 59 -2.79 30.78 -0.53
N MET A 60 -2.02 31.12 0.50
CA MET A 60 -0.95 32.10 0.43
C MET A 60 0.27 31.60 1.20
N ALA A 61 1.41 31.54 0.52
CA ALA A 61 2.67 31.16 1.14
C ALA A 61 3.40 32.39 1.67
N VAL A 62 3.99 32.26 2.85
CA VAL A 62 4.91 33.27 3.41
C VAL A 62 6.34 32.75 3.28
N VAL A 63 7.17 33.42 2.50
CA VAL A 63 8.50 32.96 2.09
C VAL A 63 9.59 33.93 2.55
N HIS A 64 10.82 33.45 2.63
CA HIS A 64 11.95 34.32 2.95
C HIS A 64 12.27 35.21 1.73
N PRO A 65 12.69 36.48 1.93
CA PRO A 65 13.04 37.39 0.83
C PRO A 65 14.02 36.81 -0.20
N ASP A 66 15.03 36.06 0.27
CA ASP A 66 16.04 35.43 -0.61
C ASP A 66 15.52 34.19 -1.36
N ASP A 67 14.35 33.64 -0.99
CA ASP A 67 13.90 32.32 -1.45
C ASP A 67 12.85 32.41 -2.58
N ILE A 68 12.62 33.59 -3.17
CA ILE A 68 11.58 33.80 -4.19
C ILE A 68 11.77 32.86 -5.40
N ALA A 69 13.00 32.71 -5.90
CA ALA A 69 13.29 31.81 -7.02
C ALA A 69 13.02 30.33 -6.67
N HIS A 70 13.32 29.93 -5.43
CA HIS A 70 12.99 28.59 -4.93
C HIS A 70 11.48 28.39 -4.81
N TYR A 71 10.75 29.40 -4.34
CA TYR A 71 9.29 29.38 -4.28
C TYR A 71 8.67 29.26 -5.68
N GLU A 72 9.11 30.05 -6.65
CA GLU A 72 8.60 29.99 -8.03
C GLU A 72 8.80 28.61 -8.64
N THR A 73 9.96 27.99 -8.37
CA THR A 73 10.24 26.59 -8.77
C THR A 73 9.27 25.61 -8.12
N ALA A 74 8.96 25.78 -6.83
CA ALA A 74 8.00 24.93 -6.13
C ALA A 74 6.55 25.15 -6.61
N ALA A 75 6.15 26.40 -6.82
CA ALA A 75 4.84 26.77 -7.34
C ALA A 75 4.61 26.26 -8.76
N GLY A 76 5.66 26.23 -9.60
CA GLY A 76 5.63 25.62 -10.94
C GLY A 76 5.46 24.09 -10.95
N GLN A 77 5.59 23.43 -9.79
CA GLN A 77 5.46 21.98 -9.64
C GLN A 77 4.19 21.55 -8.89
N LEU A 78 3.24 22.46 -8.70
CA LEU A 78 1.93 22.15 -8.11
C LEU A 78 1.12 21.24 -9.04
N ARG A 79 0.35 20.32 -8.44
CA ARG A 79 -0.56 19.43 -9.18
C ARG A 79 -2.00 19.92 -9.09
N ALA A 80 -2.36 20.56 -7.99
CA ALA A 80 -3.68 21.17 -7.84
C ALA A 80 -3.80 22.41 -8.74
N PRO A 81 -4.99 22.72 -9.28
CA PRO A 81 -5.21 23.95 -10.03
C PRO A 81 -4.84 25.19 -9.20
N ALA A 82 -4.00 26.06 -9.75
CA ALA A 82 -3.48 27.23 -9.04
C ALA A 82 -4.49 28.38 -8.86
N GLY A 83 -5.78 28.19 -9.20
CA GLY A 83 -6.81 29.24 -9.18
C GLY A 83 -7.03 29.89 -7.81
N GLY A 84 -6.75 29.16 -6.72
CA GLY A 84 -6.81 29.67 -5.34
C GLY A 84 -5.48 30.20 -4.78
N LEU A 85 -4.36 30.09 -5.51
CA LEU A 85 -3.04 30.47 -5.02
C LEU A 85 -2.80 31.98 -5.23
N ARG A 86 -2.45 32.69 -4.16
CA ARG A 86 -2.04 34.10 -4.21
C ARG A 86 -0.53 34.25 -4.34
N ALA A 87 -0.10 35.44 -4.74
CA ALA A 87 1.31 35.80 -4.73
C ALA A 87 1.92 35.59 -3.33
N PRO A 88 3.19 35.14 -3.24
CA PRO A 88 3.83 34.90 -1.96
C PRO A 88 4.05 36.22 -1.22
N VAL A 89 4.03 36.15 0.11
CA VAL A 89 4.33 37.28 1.00
C VAL A 89 5.72 37.09 1.59
N LEU A 90 6.47 38.18 1.72
CA LEU A 90 7.78 38.15 2.36
C LEU A 90 7.61 38.06 3.89
N GLY A 91 8.21 37.04 4.49
CA GLY A 91 8.23 36.84 5.93
C GLY A 91 9.23 37.76 6.65
N GLY A 92 9.12 37.79 7.98
CA GLY A 92 10.04 38.49 8.87
C GLY A 92 11.20 37.60 9.36
N SER A 93 12.04 38.16 10.24
CA SER A 93 13.17 37.44 10.85
C SER A 93 12.73 36.27 11.74
N GLU A 94 11.58 36.42 12.40
CA GLU A 94 11.00 35.42 13.30
C GLU A 94 9.72 34.80 12.72
N ARG A 95 9.33 33.63 13.26
CA ARG A 95 8.10 32.94 12.85
C ARG A 95 6.88 33.83 13.06
N GLN A 96 6.75 34.45 14.22
CA GLN A 96 5.61 35.29 14.56
C GLN A 96 5.50 36.53 13.64
N ALA A 97 6.63 37.18 13.35
CA ALA A 97 6.68 38.30 12.39
C ALA A 97 6.26 37.87 10.98
N SER A 98 6.65 36.66 10.56
CA SER A 98 6.24 36.07 9.28
C SER A 98 4.73 35.81 9.23
N VAL A 99 4.15 35.24 10.29
CA VAL A 99 2.69 35.01 10.36
C VAL A 99 1.94 36.34 10.26
N ARG A 100 2.38 37.35 11.02
CA ARG A 100 1.80 38.69 10.98
C ARG A 100 1.82 39.29 9.57
N ALA A 101 2.94 39.19 8.86
CA ALA A 101 3.04 39.67 7.48
C ALA A 101 2.01 38.98 6.57
N GLY A 102 1.82 37.66 6.72
CA GLY A 102 0.78 36.91 6.00
C GLY A 102 -0.64 37.37 6.35
N LEU A 103 -0.94 37.58 7.64
CA LEU A 103 -2.23 38.09 8.08
C LEU A 103 -2.50 39.50 7.55
N GLN A 104 -1.51 40.40 7.58
CA GLN A 104 -1.62 41.76 7.03
C GLN A 104 -1.87 41.76 5.52
N ALA A 105 -1.23 40.86 4.78
CA ALA A 105 -1.45 40.72 3.34
C ALA A 105 -2.88 40.25 2.98
N LEU A 106 -3.53 39.52 3.89
CA LEU A 106 -4.94 39.12 3.74
C LEU A 106 -5.91 40.26 4.10
N ALA A 107 -5.49 41.33 4.77
CA ALA A 107 -6.40 42.32 5.35
C ALA A 107 -7.27 43.08 4.34
N ALA A 108 -6.74 43.36 3.14
CA ALA A 108 -7.50 44.03 2.08
C ALA A 108 -8.67 43.18 1.55
N ASP A 109 -8.59 41.86 1.73
CA ASP A 109 -9.55 40.88 1.23
C ASP A 109 -9.76 39.79 2.29
N ALA A 110 -10.09 40.25 3.50
CA ALA A 110 -10.07 39.46 4.72
C ALA A 110 -10.99 38.23 4.65
N PRO A 111 -10.49 37.01 4.92
CA PRO A 111 -11.34 35.83 5.04
C PRO A 111 -12.08 35.83 6.37
N ASP A 112 -13.11 34.99 6.51
CA ASP A 112 -13.77 34.74 7.79
C ASP A 112 -12.87 33.91 8.71
N LEU A 113 -12.25 32.87 8.13
CA LEU A 113 -11.40 31.91 8.83
C LEU A 113 -10.00 31.85 8.18
N VAL A 114 -8.98 31.60 8.98
CA VAL A 114 -7.62 31.39 8.51
C VAL A 114 -7.00 30.16 9.16
N LEU A 115 -6.40 29.29 8.34
CA LEU A 115 -5.62 28.13 8.79
C LEU A 115 -4.14 28.44 8.58
N ILE A 116 -3.37 28.47 9.66
CA ILE A 116 -1.92 28.67 9.63
C ILE A 116 -1.24 27.30 9.68
N HIS A 117 -0.38 27.02 8.71
CA HIS A 117 0.23 25.71 8.54
C HIS A 117 1.73 25.78 8.27
N ASP A 118 2.51 24.88 8.86
CA ASP A 118 3.94 24.77 8.59
C ASP A 118 4.17 24.25 7.16
N GLY A 119 4.92 24.97 6.32
CA GLY A 119 5.23 24.55 4.94
C GLY A 119 6.02 23.24 4.81
N VAL A 120 6.53 22.71 5.93
CA VAL A 120 7.31 21.47 6.05
C VAL A 120 6.52 20.32 6.69
N ARG A 121 5.19 20.36 6.67
CA ARG A 121 4.30 19.25 7.05
C ARG A 121 3.50 18.77 5.84
N PRO A 122 4.14 18.09 4.87
CA PRO A 122 3.53 17.75 3.58
C PRO A 122 2.45 16.67 3.67
N PHE A 123 2.24 16.06 4.84
CA PHE A 123 1.38 14.89 5.04
C PHE A 123 0.14 15.17 5.89
N VAL A 124 -0.27 16.44 6.04
CA VAL A 124 -1.58 16.75 6.60
C VAL A 124 -2.67 16.10 5.74
N ASP A 125 -3.61 15.40 6.38
CA ASP A 125 -4.74 14.79 5.68
C ASP A 125 -5.96 15.72 5.60
N VAL A 126 -6.81 15.48 4.61
CA VAL A 126 -8.06 16.24 4.39
C VAL A 126 -8.95 16.18 5.64
N ALA A 127 -9.01 15.02 6.31
CA ALA A 127 -9.82 14.83 7.50
C ALA A 127 -9.37 15.71 8.70
N THR A 128 -8.07 16.00 8.85
CA THR A 128 -7.58 16.96 9.86
C THR A 128 -8.03 18.38 9.51
N ILE A 129 -7.95 18.77 8.23
CA ILE A 129 -8.41 20.09 7.79
C ILE A 129 -9.91 20.26 8.05
N ASP A 130 -10.73 19.26 7.68
CA ASP A 130 -12.16 19.24 7.94
C ASP A 130 -12.48 19.35 9.44
N ARG A 131 -11.77 18.61 10.30
CA ARG A 131 -11.96 18.69 11.77
C ARG A 131 -11.63 20.08 12.32
N VAL A 132 -10.56 20.71 11.83
CA VAL A 132 -10.20 22.08 12.23
C VAL A 132 -11.29 23.07 11.82
N ILE A 133 -11.75 23.01 10.56
CA ILE A 133 -12.81 23.89 10.05
C ILE A 133 -14.13 23.67 10.80
N ALA A 134 -14.53 22.42 11.02
CA ALA A 134 -15.75 22.11 11.75
C ALA A 134 -15.72 22.61 13.20
N ALA A 135 -14.57 22.50 13.88
CA ALA A 135 -14.40 22.98 15.24
C ALA A 135 -14.46 24.52 15.34
N LEU A 136 -14.04 25.26 14.31
CA LEU A 136 -14.18 26.73 14.22
C LEU A 136 -15.63 27.21 14.13
N GLY A 137 -16.58 26.31 13.83
CA GLY A 137 -18.01 26.62 13.94
C GLY A 137 -18.46 27.00 15.35
N ARG A 138 -17.67 26.64 16.38
CA ARG A 138 -18.00 26.84 17.80
C ARG A 138 -16.84 27.38 18.66
N ALA A 139 -15.68 27.65 18.07
CA ALA A 139 -14.49 28.12 18.76
C ALA A 139 -13.79 29.21 17.94
N ASP A 140 -13.04 30.09 18.60
CA ASP A 140 -12.29 31.16 17.93
C ASP A 140 -10.90 30.71 17.48
N ALA A 141 -10.35 29.67 18.13
CA ALA A 141 -9.08 29.05 17.79
C ALA A 141 -9.14 27.52 17.95
N VAL A 142 -8.48 26.82 17.03
CA VAL A 142 -8.39 25.36 17.00
C VAL A 142 -6.96 24.94 16.67
N CYS A 143 -6.38 24.04 17.46
CA CYS A 143 -5.07 23.48 17.21
C CYS A 143 -5.19 22.01 16.82
N ALA A 144 -4.66 21.63 15.66
CA ALA A 144 -4.39 20.22 15.38
C ALA A 144 -3.29 19.71 16.32
N GLY A 145 -3.43 18.50 16.84
CA GLY A 145 -2.39 17.90 17.67
C GLY A 145 -2.57 16.41 17.88
N VAL A 146 -1.58 15.82 18.54
CA VAL A 146 -1.56 14.39 18.88
C VAL A 146 -1.54 14.24 20.41
N PRO A 147 -2.43 13.44 21.02
CA PRO A 147 -2.31 13.07 22.43
C PRO A 147 -0.95 12.44 22.73
N VAL A 148 -0.37 12.79 23.88
CA VAL A 148 0.88 12.17 24.33
C VAL A 148 0.59 10.81 24.93
N VAL A 149 1.06 9.76 24.24
CA VAL A 149 0.92 8.37 24.71
C VAL A 149 2.14 7.90 25.50
N ASP A 150 3.32 8.42 25.23
CA ASP A 150 4.55 8.01 25.91
C ASP A 150 4.67 8.65 27.30
N THR A 151 5.50 8.05 28.16
CA THR A 151 5.83 8.65 29.46
C THR A 151 6.69 9.89 29.24
N VAL A 152 6.26 11.04 29.76
CA VAL A 152 7.00 12.30 29.66
C VAL A 152 7.87 12.50 30.89
N LYS A 153 9.15 12.79 30.68
CA LYS A 153 10.09 13.17 31.74
C LYS A 153 10.43 14.65 31.59
N ARG A 154 10.42 15.38 32.70
CA ARG A 154 11.04 16.70 32.80
C ARG A 154 12.48 16.47 33.23
N CYS A 155 13.43 17.04 32.50
CA CYS A 155 14.86 16.90 32.78
C CYS A 155 15.50 18.27 32.98
N ARG A 156 16.61 18.31 33.72
CA ARG A 156 17.53 19.45 33.76
C ARG A 156 18.43 19.44 32.52
N ASP A 157 19.19 20.51 32.33
CA ASP A 157 20.12 20.67 31.21
C ASP A 157 21.24 19.60 31.20
N ASP A 158 21.57 19.01 32.35
CA ASP A 158 22.54 17.90 32.48
C ASP A 158 21.96 16.52 32.15
N GLY A 159 20.68 16.46 31.75
CA GLY A 159 19.97 15.22 31.40
C GLY A 159 19.38 14.47 32.60
N SER A 160 19.60 14.94 33.83
CA SER A 160 18.99 14.33 35.03
C SER A 160 17.48 14.58 35.05
N VAL A 161 16.70 13.55 35.41
CA VAL A 161 15.23 13.62 35.50
C VAL A 161 14.83 14.37 36.77
N THR A 162 14.01 15.43 36.64
CA THR A 162 13.38 16.10 37.79
C THR A 162 12.06 15.44 38.15
N ASP A 163 11.21 15.21 37.16
CA ASP A 163 9.82 14.77 37.38
C ASP A 163 9.36 13.85 36.24
N THR A 164 8.37 13.00 36.54
CA THR A 164 7.55 12.35 35.52
C THR A 164 6.26 13.14 35.38
N VAL A 165 6.01 13.69 34.20
CA VAL A 165 4.82 14.52 33.96
C VAL A 165 3.64 13.59 33.64
N PRO A 166 2.48 13.72 34.33
CA PRO A 166 1.27 13.01 33.95
C PRO A 166 0.92 13.29 32.48
N ARG A 167 0.73 12.24 31.69
CA ARG A 167 0.51 12.36 30.24
C ARG A 167 -0.97 12.61 29.91
N GLU A 168 -1.87 12.36 30.85
CA GLU A 168 -3.30 12.59 30.73
C GLU A 168 -3.56 14.07 30.42
N GLY A 169 -4.22 14.34 29.29
CA GLY A 169 -4.50 15.71 28.84
C GLY A 169 -3.32 16.43 28.21
N LEU A 170 -2.14 15.81 28.06
CA LEU A 170 -1.03 16.38 27.30
C LEU A 170 -1.15 16.08 25.81
N TRP A 171 -0.86 17.09 25.01
CA TRP A 171 -0.90 17.03 23.55
C TRP A 171 0.37 17.63 22.96
N ARG A 172 0.83 17.04 21.85
CA ARG A 172 1.84 17.66 20.98
C ARG A 172 1.13 18.51 19.95
N ALA A 173 1.34 19.82 20.03
CA ALA A 173 0.80 20.76 19.05
C ALA A 173 1.37 20.47 17.65
N ALA A 174 0.48 20.51 16.67
CA ALA A 174 0.78 20.40 15.25
C ALA A 174 0.10 21.55 14.50
N THR A 175 0.17 21.51 13.18
CA THR A 175 -0.60 22.42 12.32
C THR A 175 -1.35 21.57 11.29
N PRO A 176 -2.49 22.04 10.73
CA PRO A 176 -2.99 23.41 10.73
C PRO A 176 -3.53 23.88 12.09
N GLN A 177 -3.30 25.15 12.40
CA GLN A 177 -3.96 25.88 13.48
C GLN A 177 -4.99 26.82 12.84
N GLY A 178 -6.26 26.63 13.17
CA GLY A 178 -7.37 27.37 12.60
C GLY A 178 -7.83 28.48 13.53
N PHE A 179 -8.24 29.62 12.96
CA PHE A 179 -8.71 30.77 13.72
C PHE A 179 -9.81 31.52 12.99
N ARG A 180 -10.65 32.24 13.74
CA ARG A 180 -11.34 33.42 13.18
C ARG A 180 -10.30 34.47 12.81
N TYR A 181 -10.33 34.93 11.56
CA TYR A 181 -9.29 35.81 11.04
C TYR A 181 -9.09 37.08 11.88
N GLY A 182 -10.18 37.78 12.20
CA GLY A 182 -10.12 39.02 12.99
C GLY A 182 -9.54 38.82 14.39
N VAL A 183 -9.77 37.65 15.01
CA VAL A 183 -9.28 37.32 16.35
C VAL A 183 -7.77 37.14 16.34
N ILE A 184 -7.24 36.32 15.44
CA ILE A 184 -5.80 36.05 15.39
C ILE A 184 -5.01 37.23 14.85
N ALA A 185 -5.55 37.98 13.89
CA ALA A 185 -4.91 39.20 13.39
C ALA A 185 -4.76 40.25 14.50
N ALA A 186 -5.81 40.49 15.30
CA ALA A 186 -5.73 41.40 16.43
C ALA A 186 -4.77 40.91 17.53
N ALA A 187 -4.71 39.60 17.76
CA ALA A 187 -3.80 39.02 18.76
C ALA A 187 -2.32 39.22 18.37
N HIS A 188 -1.96 39.04 17.10
CA HIS A 188 -0.61 39.28 16.60
C HIS A 188 -0.22 40.77 16.65
N GLU A 189 -1.12 41.69 16.29
CA GLU A 189 -0.85 43.13 16.42
C GLU A 189 -0.64 43.54 17.89
N ALA A 190 -1.45 42.98 18.81
CA ALA A 190 -1.30 43.23 20.25
C ALA A 190 0.02 42.67 20.81
N ALA A 191 0.46 41.50 20.34
CA ALA A 191 1.72 40.91 20.78
C ALA A 191 2.93 41.78 20.37
N ILE A 192 2.94 42.27 19.13
CA ILE A 192 3.99 43.21 18.67
C ILE A 192 3.93 44.53 19.43
N ALA A 193 2.74 45.10 19.64
CA ALA A 193 2.60 46.33 20.44
C ALA A 193 3.11 46.16 21.88
N ALA A 194 3.05 44.94 22.43
CA ALA A 194 3.58 44.58 23.74
C ALA A 194 5.06 44.14 23.71
N GLY A 195 5.73 44.13 22.54
CA GLY A 195 7.11 43.68 22.38
C GLY A 195 7.32 42.19 22.65
N ARG A 196 6.27 41.36 22.47
CA ARG A 196 6.30 39.91 22.70
C ARG A 196 6.44 39.17 21.36
N GLU A 197 7.56 38.49 21.18
CA GLU A 197 7.89 37.69 19.98
C GLU A 197 8.34 36.25 20.33
N ASP A 198 8.20 35.85 21.60
CA ASP A 198 8.70 34.60 22.17
C ASP A 198 7.70 33.43 22.09
N PHE A 199 6.55 33.62 21.43
CA PHE A 199 5.54 32.58 21.29
C PHE A 199 5.99 31.50 20.29
N THR A 200 5.80 30.24 20.67
CA THR A 200 6.26 29.08 19.89
C THR A 200 5.31 28.70 18.76
N ASP A 201 4.02 29.03 18.88
CA ASP A 201 2.97 28.84 17.89
C ASP A 201 1.87 29.92 17.97
N ASP A 202 0.89 29.86 17.06
CA ASP A 202 -0.12 30.92 16.92
C ASP A 202 -1.24 30.79 17.95
N THR A 203 -1.50 29.59 18.44
CA THR A 203 -2.44 29.35 19.54
C THR A 203 -1.94 29.94 20.85
N ALA A 204 -0.63 29.91 21.12
CA ALA A 204 -0.05 30.59 22.27
C ALA A 204 -0.24 32.11 22.24
N VAL A 205 -0.21 32.73 21.04
CA VAL A 205 -0.49 34.17 20.87
C VAL A 205 -1.96 34.47 21.22
N HIS A 206 -2.88 33.60 20.80
CA HIS A 206 -4.31 33.70 21.12
C HIS A 206 -4.59 33.50 22.61
N GLU A 207 -3.99 32.47 23.23
CA GLU A 207 -4.11 32.14 24.65
C GLU A 207 -3.58 33.26 25.54
N TRP A 208 -2.48 33.91 25.15
CA TRP A 208 -1.96 35.08 25.87
C TRP A 208 -2.95 36.24 25.91
N ARG A 209 -3.85 36.37 24.92
CA ARG A 209 -4.95 37.34 24.91
C ARG A 209 -6.16 36.90 25.72
N GLY A 210 -6.07 35.79 26.44
CA GLY A 210 -7.16 35.19 27.22
C GLY A 210 -8.16 34.41 26.38
N GLY A 211 -7.79 34.02 25.15
CA GLY A 211 -8.62 33.20 24.28
C GLY A 211 -8.50 31.70 24.60
N ASP A 212 -9.58 30.96 24.36
CA ASP A 212 -9.62 29.52 24.55
C ASP A 212 -9.34 28.77 23.25
N THR A 213 -8.30 27.92 23.24
CA THR A 213 -7.96 27.05 22.11
C THR A 213 -8.57 25.66 22.26
N VAL A 214 -9.24 25.16 21.22
CA VAL A 214 -9.72 23.77 21.17
C VAL A 214 -8.70 22.87 20.47
N MET A 215 -8.35 21.74 21.09
CA MET A 215 -7.53 20.71 20.45
C MET A 215 -8.38 19.79 19.56
N VAL A 216 -7.89 19.47 18.36
CA VAL A 216 -8.43 18.41 17.50
C VAL A 216 -7.34 17.39 17.16
N ALA A 217 -7.70 16.11 17.16
CA ALA A 217 -6.78 15.05 16.83
C ALA A 217 -6.34 15.11 15.36
N CYS A 218 -5.04 14.96 15.13
CA CYS A 218 -4.47 14.62 13.83
C CYS A 218 -3.70 13.30 13.93
N PRO A 219 -3.53 12.60 12.80
CA PRO A 219 -2.64 11.45 12.72
C PRO A 219 -1.21 11.78 13.19
N ASP A 220 -0.53 10.78 13.74
CA ASP A 220 0.89 10.87 14.14
C ASP A 220 1.83 11.12 12.97
N ASP A 221 1.38 10.78 11.76
CA ASP A 221 2.16 10.88 10.54
C ASP A 221 2.16 12.29 9.91
N ASN A 222 1.42 13.24 10.49
CA ASN A 222 1.50 14.69 10.21
C ASN A 222 2.80 15.31 10.77
N VAL A 223 3.94 14.71 10.42
CA VAL A 223 5.27 15.02 10.95
C VAL A 223 5.82 16.29 10.32
N LYS A 224 6.50 17.10 11.15
CA LYS A 224 7.27 18.27 10.71
C LYS A 224 8.66 17.84 10.26
N LEU A 225 8.94 17.91 8.96
CA LEU A 225 10.26 17.58 8.42
C LEU A 225 11.32 18.55 8.97
N THR A 226 12.21 18.03 9.82
CA THR A 226 13.17 18.82 10.59
C THR A 226 14.58 18.26 10.50
N ARG A 227 14.73 16.93 10.51
CA ARG A 227 16.01 16.23 10.51
C ARG A 227 16.18 15.40 9.23
N PRO A 228 17.42 15.03 8.84
CA PRO A 228 17.66 14.23 7.64
C PRO A 228 16.86 12.91 7.60
N GLU A 229 16.70 12.23 8.73
CA GLU A 229 15.90 11.01 8.83
C GLU A 229 14.43 11.20 8.44
N ASP A 230 13.86 12.38 8.70
CA ASP A 230 12.47 12.69 8.33
C ASP A 230 12.30 12.72 6.80
N PHE A 231 13.31 13.21 6.07
CA PHE A 231 13.28 13.27 4.60
C PHE A 231 13.41 11.88 3.98
N ALA A 232 14.28 11.02 4.53
CA ALA A 232 14.40 9.64 4.07
C ALA A 232 13.10 8.85 4.29
N ALA A 233 12.46 9.04 5.45
CA ALA A 233 11.16 8.45 5.74
C ALA A 233 10.05 8.98 4.81
N ALA A 234 10.05 10.28 4.52
CA ALA A 234 9.13 10.91 3.58
C ALA A 234 9.29 10.34 2.15
N GLU A 235 10.53 10.17 1.68
CA GLU A 235 10.83 9.57 0.36
C GLU A 235 10.29 8.13 0.28
N THR A 236 10.59 7.31 1.29
CA THR A 236 10.13 5.92 1.38
C THR A 236 8.60 5.84 1.35
N ARG A 237 7.93 6.71 2.11
CA ARG A 237 6.47 6.81 2.13
C ARG A 237 5.91 7.12 0.75
N LEU A 238 6.42 8.16 0.10
CA LEU A 238 5.94 8.58 -1.22
C LEU A 238 6.21 7.54 -2.30
N ALA A 239 7.37 6.87 -2.25
CA ALA A 239 7.68 5.76 -3.15
C ALA A 239 6.68 4.60 -2.98
N ARG A 240 6.37 4.23 -1.73
CA ARG A 240 5.36 3.19 -1.44
C ARG A 240 3.97 3.60 -1.93
N GLN A 241 3.56 4.84 -1.70
CA GLN A 241 2.26 5.33 -2.16
C GLN A 241 2.20 5.36 -3.69
N ALA A 242 3.26 5.80 -4.36
CA ALA A 242 3.35 5.78 -5.82
C ALA A 242 3.26 4.36 -6.41
N LEU A 243 3.72 3.33 -5.68
CA LEU A 243 3.51 1.93 -6.07
C LEU A 243 2.05 1.49 -5.93
N LEU A 244 1.35 1.94 -4.89
CA LEU A 244 -0.05 1.59 -4.63
C LEU A 244 -1.03 2.30 -5.58
N ASP A 245 -0.74 3.55 -5.93
CA ASP A 245 -1.59 4.39 -6.78
C ASP A 245 -1.45 4.08 -8.28
N ARG A 246 -0.65 3.08 -8.66
CA ARG A 246 -0.40 2.71 -10.05
C ARG A 246 -1.24 1.51 -10.50
N PRO A 247 -2.18 1.70 -11.44
CA PRO A 247 -3.06 0.63 -11.91
C PRO A 247 -2.38 -0.35 -12.91
N ASP A 248 -1.23 0.01 -13.48
CA ASP A 248 -0.51 -0.82 -14.48
C ASP A 248 0.72 -1.47 -13.84
N VAL A 249 0.61 -2.76 -13.51
CA VAL A 249 1.70 -3.60 -13.03
C VAL A 249 2.13 -4.53 -14.17
N ARG A 250 3.37 -4.36 -14.64
CA ARG A 250 3.95 -5.18 -15.70
C ARG A 250 4.95 -6.16 -15.14
N VAL A 251 4.93 -7.37 -15.68
CA VAL A 251 5.86 -8.44 -15.34
C VAL A 251 6.66 -8.79 -16.58
N GLY A 252 7.98 -8.84 -16.44
CA GLY A 252 8.87 -9.35 -17.46
C GLY A 252 9.65 -10.54 -16.94
N ASN A 253 10.03 -11.41 -17.85
CA ASN A 253 10.85 -12.59 -17.59
C ASN A 253 12.08 -12.50 -18.50
N GLY A 254 13.25 -12.74 -17.92
CA GLY A 254 14.48 -12.91 -18.68
C GLY A 254 15.08 -14.27 -18.35
N TYR A 255 15.63 -14.91 -19.38
CA TYR A 255 16.28 -16.20 -19.28
C TYR A 255 17.55 -16.16 -20.12
N ASP A 256 18.68 -16.46 -19.48
CA ASP A 256 19.98 -16.42 -20.13
C ASP A 256 20.80 -17.67 -19.76
N VAL A 257 21.65 -18.11 -20.69
CA VAL A 257 22.44 -19.34 -20.58
C VAL A 257 23.84 -19.11 -21.10
N HIS A 258 24.83 -19.43 -20.27
CA HIS A 258 26.23 -19.33 -20.60
C HIS A 258 26.92 -20.70 -20.54
N VAL A 259 27.86 -20.92 -21.46
CA VAL A 259 28.70 -22.11 -21.48
C VAL A 259 29.85 -21.95 -20.47
N LEU A 260 30.16 -23.01 -19.72
CA LEU A 260 31.33 -23.05 -18.84
C LEU A 260 32.60 -23.41 -19.61
N GLU A 261 33.69 -22.72 -19.31
CA GLU A 261 35.04 -23.03 -19.81
C GLU A 261 36.08 -22.96 -18.67
N PRO A 262 37.26 -23.58 -18.80
CA PRO A 262 38.30 -23.49 -17.78
C PRO A 262 38.66 -22.04 -17.42
N GLY A 263 38.78 -21.74 -16.13
CA GLY A 263 39.02 -20.39 -15.62
C GLY A 263 39.35 -20.36 -14.12
N ASP A 264 39.27 -19.17 -13.52
CA ASP A 264 39.60 -18.90 -12.11
C ASP A 264 38.39 -18.45 -11.26
N GLY A 265 37.22 -18.32 -11.88
CA GLY A 265 35.97 -18.07 -11.18
C GLY A 265 34.83 -17.62 -12.09
N VAL A 266 33.65 -17.53 -11.48
CA VAL A 266 32.42 -17.04 -12.12
C VAL A 266 31.95 -15.76 -11.44
N THR A 267 31.46 -14.81 -12.22
CA THR A 267 30.74 -13.64 -11.69
C THR A 267 29.25 -13.90 -11.81
N LEU A 268 28.55 -13.85 -10.66
CA LEU A 268 27.09 -14.06 -10.59
C LEU A 268 26.47 -12.98 -9.71
N GLY A 269 25.47 -12.26 -10.23
CA GLY A 269 24.77 -11.22 -9.50
C GLY A 269 25.68 -10.08 -9.01
N GLY A 270 26.73 -9.75 -9.77
CA GLY A 270 27.75 -8.76 -9.46
C GLY A 270 28.84 -9.24 -8.49
N VAL A 271 28.83 -10.51 -8.09
CA VAL A 271 29.77 -11.08 -7.11
C VAL A 271 30.68 -12.11 -7.78
N PHE A 272 31.99 -11.92 -7.67
CA PHE A 272 32.98 -12.90 -8.11
C PHE A 272 33.08 -14.07 -7.12
N ILE A 273 33.05 -15.29 -7.65
CA ILE A 273 33.14 -16.54 -6.89
C ILE A 273 34.28 -17.38 -7.48
N ALA A 274 35.31 -17.65 -6.67
CA ALA A 274 36.44 -18.48 -7.08
C ALA A 274 35.98 -19.90 -7.44
N HIS A 275 36.41 -20.38 -8.61
CA HIS A 275 36.09 -21.70 -9.15
C HIS A 275 37.12 -22.09 -10.23
N ASP A 276 37.20 -23.36 -10.63
CA ASP A 276 38.08 -23.83 -11.71
C ASP A 276 37.47 -23.61 -13.13
N GLN A 277 36.33 -22.92 -13.20
CA GLN A 277 35.60 -22.64 -14.42
C GLN A 277 35.14 -21.18 -14.43
N LYS A 278 34.93 -20.63 -15.62
CA LYS A 278 34.35 -19.31 -15.88
C LYS A 278 33.22 -19.41 -16.92
N LEU A 279 32.41 -18.36 -16.97
CA LEU A 279 31.34 -18.23 -17.97
C LEU A 279 31.92 -17.65 -19.26
N LYS A 280 31.66 -18.31 -20.39
CA LYS A 280 32.03 -17.81 -21.71
C LYS A 280 31.06 -16.72 -22.14
N GLY A 281 31.56 -15.54 -22.49
CA GLY A 281 30.73 -14.41 -22.92
C GLY A 281 31.54 -13.25 -23.48
N HIS A 282 30.85 -12.22 -23.98
CA HIS A 282 31.47 -11.01 -24.52
C HIS A 282 31.74 -9.94 -23.44
N SER A 283 30.91 -9.84 -22.40
CA SER A 283 31.09 -9.03 -21.18
C SER A 283 31.86 -9.80 -20.09
N ASP A 284 31.75 -9.39 -18.82
CA ASP A 284 32.11 -10.23 -17.65
C ASP A 284 31.23 -11.49 -17.49
N ALA A 285 30.30 -11.72 -18.43
CA ALA A 285 29.48 -12.92 -18.60
C ALA A 285 28.58 -13.25 -17.40
N ASP A 286 28.16 -12.23 -16.64
CA ASP A 286 27.25 -12.41 -15.50
C ASP A 286 25.82 -12.70 -15.97
N VAL A 287 25.53 -13.99 -16.12
CA VAL A 287 24.23 -14.52 -16.55
C VAL A 287 23.05 -14.07 -15.68
N VAL A 288 23.28 -13.78 -14.39
CA VAL A 288 22.20 -13.33 -13.49
C VAL A 288 21.84 -11.88 -13.81
N LEU A 289 22.83 -11.02 -13.98
CA LEU A 289 22.60 -9.62 -14.34
C LEU A 289 22.01 -9.50 -15.75
N HIS A 290 22.43 -10.34 -16.70
CA HIS A 290 21.83 -10.41 -18.03
C HIS A 290 20.35 -10.79 -17.97
N ALA A 291 20.00 -11.88 -17.29
CA ALA A 291 18.62 -12.33 -17.15
C ALA A 291 17.74 -11.29 -16.47
N LEU A 292 18.24 -10.60 -15.43
CA LEU A 292 17.51 -9.50 -14.79
C LEU A 292 17.35 -8.28 -15.70
N THR A 293 18.35 -7.98 -16.52
CA THR A 293 18.28 -6.90 -17.52
C THR A 293 17.18 -7.19 -18.53
N ASP A 294 17.13 -8.40 -19.08
CA ASP A 294 16.07 -8.83 -20.02
C ASP A 294 14.69 -8.86 -19.37
N ALA A 295 14.58 -9.26 -18.10
CA ALA A 295 13.32 -9.19 -17.37
C ALA A 295 12.79 -7.76 -17.28
N ILE A 296 13.65 -6.77 -17.01
CA ILE A 296 13.24 -5.36 -16.95
C ILE A 296 12.88 -4.84 -18.34
N LEU A 297 13.70 -5.11 -19.36
CA LEU A 297 13.43 -4.66 -20.74
C LEU A 297 12.14 -5.29 -21.28
N GLY A 298 11.90 -6.57 -20.98
CA GLY A 298 10.66 -7.26 -21.29
C GLY A 298 9.43 -6.63 -20.63
N ALA A 299 9.53 -6.28 -19.34
CA ALA A 299 8.45 -5.57 -18.64
C ALA A 299 8.14 -4.19 -19.26
N LEU A 300 9.16 -3.53 -19.82
CA LEU A 300 9.03 -2.26 -20.53
C LEU A 300 8.50 -2.41 -21.96
N GLY A 301 8.49 -3.63 -22.52
CA GLY A 301 8.29 -3.84 -23.96
C GLY A 301 9.41 -3.24 -24.81
N ASP A 302 10.61 -3.06 -24.23
CA ASP A 302 11.76 -2.39 -24.85
C ASP A 302 12.73 -3.37 -25.52
N GLY A 303 12.29 -4.59 -25.87
CA GLY A 303 13.16 -5.62 -26.47
C GLY A 303 14.06 -6.33 -25.45
N ASP A 304 15.26 -6.70 -25.87
CA ASP A 304 16.25 -7.48 -25.12
C ASP A 304 17.61 -6.77 -25.01
N ILE A 305 18.52 -7.35 -24.24
CA ILE A 305 19.87 -6.84 -24.00
C ILE A 305 20.66 -6.71 -25.31
N GLY A 306 20.50 -7.64 -26.25
CA GLY A 306 21.23 -7.64 -27.53
C GLY A 306 20.83 -6.47 -28.43
N ARG A 307 19.57 -6.00 -28.33
CA ARG A 307 19.09 -4.80 -29.03
C ARG A 307 19.75 -3.52 -28.53
N HIS A 308 19.97 -3.37 -27.22
CA HIS A 308 20.54 -2.15 -26.63
C HIS A 308 22.06 -2.21 -26.52
N PHE A 309 22.62 -3.42 -26.41
CA PHE A 309 24.04 -3.70 -26.24
C PHE A 309 24.48 -4.79 -27.22
N PRO A 310 24.60 -4.47 -28.53
CA PRO A 310 24.91 -5.48 -29.53
C PRO A 310 26.30 -6.11 -29.29
N PRO A 311 26.42 -7.45 -29.25
CA PRO A 311 27.66 -8.14 -28.88
C PRO A 311 28.81 -7.95 -29.88
N GLY A 312 28.51 -7.44 -31.09
CA GLY A 312 29.50 -7.12 -32.12
C GLY A 312 30.25 -5.80 -31.89
N GLU A 313 29.83 -4.94 -30.96
CA GLU A 313 30.50 -3.67 -30.68
C GLU A 313 31.64 -3.85 -29.67
N GLU A 314 32.85 -3.48 -30.08
CA GLU A 314 34.08 -3.74 -29.32
C GLU A 314 34.11 -3.07 -27.93
N LYS A 315 33.39 -1.96 -27.75
CA LYS A 315 33.28 -1.25 -26.47
C LYS A 315 32.58 -2.06 -25.36
N TRP A 316 31.81 -3.09 -25.70
CA TRP A 316 31.14 -3.96 -24.72
C TRP A 316 31.99 -5.19 -24.33
N ARG A 317 33.12 -5.41 -25.01
CA ARG A 317 34.02 -6.52 -24.70
C ARG A 317 34.65 -6.31 -23.31
N GLY A 318 34.36 -7.23 -22.38
CA GLY A 318 34.86 -7.16 -21.00
C GLY A 318 34.24 -6.04 -20.15
N ALA A 319 33.16 -5.41 -20.63
CA ALA A 319 32.43 -4.43 -19.84
C ALA A 319 31.70 -5.12 -18.66
N PRO A 320 31.61 -4.47 -17.49
CA PRO A 320 30.90 -5.04 -16.35
C PRO A 320 29.39 -5.06 -16.60
N SER A 321 28.74 -6.20 -16.38
CA SER A 321 27.31 -6.37 -16.66
C SER A 321 26.39 -5.54 -15.76
N SER A 322 26.94 -4.98 -14.68
CA SER A 322 26.26 -3.99 -13.84
C SER A 322 25.82 -2.75 -14.61
N ILE A 323 26.52 -2.38 -15.70
CA ILE A 323 26.14 -1.28 -16.59
C ILE A 323 24.79 -1.56 -17.25
N PHE A 324 24.56 -2.80 -17.71
CA PHE A 324 23.33 -3.17 -18.42
C PHE A 324 22.12 -3.13 -17.50
N LEU A 325 22.24 -3.70 -16.29
CA LEU A 325 21.18 -3.66 -15.29
C LEU A 325 20.89 -2.22 -14.81
N ALA A 326 21.93 -1.41 -14.60
CA ALA A 326 21.77 0.00 -14.23
C ALA A 326 21.06 0.80 -15.34
N ASP A 327 21.37 0.53 -16.62
CA ASP A 327 20.72 1.16 -17.77
C ASP A 327 19.23 0.78 -17.86
N ALA A 328 18.91 -0.50 -17.71
CA ALA A 328 17.53 -0.98 -17.70
C ALA A 328 16.73 -0.35 -16.54
N ALA A 329 17.31 -0.29 -15.34
CA ALA A 329 16.68 0.35 -14.19
C ALA A 329 16.51 1.87 -14.37
N ARG A 330 17.48 2.54 -15.02
CA ARG A 330 17.36 3.97 -15.37
C ARG A 330 16.22 4.20 -16.34
N ARG A 331 16.07 3.37 -17.37
CA ARG A 331 14.95 3.44 -18.34
C ARG A 331 13.58 3.30 -17.70
N VAL A 332 13.45 2.46 -16.68
CA VAL A 332 12.22 2.38 -15.88
C VAL A 332 11.92 3.75 -15.25
N ARG A 333 12.90 4.35 -14.57
CA ARG A 333 12.76 5.68 -13.94
C ARG A 333 12.50 6.80 -14.94
N ASP A 334 13.17 6.80 -16.09
CA ASP A 334 13.01 7.81 -17.15
C ASP A 334 11.58 7.78 -17.75
N ARG A 335 10.94 6.60 -17.77
CA ARG A 335 9.53 6.42 -18.16
C ARG A 335 8.56 6.64 -16.99
N GLY A 336 9.07 7.14 -15.87
CA GLY A 336 8.32 7.34 -14.63
C GLY A 336 8.00 6.06 -13.87
N GLY A 337 8.39 4.87 -14.33
CA GLY A 337 8.10 3.59 -13.68
C GLY A 337 8.87 3.36 -12.37
N LEU A 338 8.51 2.31 -11.63
CA LEU A 338 9.21 1.84 -10.43
C LEU A 338 9.40 0.32 -10.52
N ILE A 339 10.55 -0.18 -10.07
CA ILE A 339 10.79 -1.62 -9.95
C ILE A 339 10.24 -2.08 -8.59
N ALA A 340 9.19 -2.88 -8.61
CA ALA A 340 8.54 -3.37 -7.39
C ALA A 340 9.33 -4.50 -6.70
N HIS A 341 9.94 -5.38 -7.50
CA HIS A 341 10.69 -6.55 -7.05
C HIS A 341 11.55 -7.10 -8.19
N LEU A 342 12.71 -7.66 -7.86
CA LEU A 342 13.54 -8.46 -8.77
C LEU A 342 13.79 -9.83 -8.15
N ASP A 343 13.64 -10.88 -8.96
CA ASP A 343 13.84 -12.26 -8.53
C ASP A 343 14.66 -13.01 -9.56
N ALA A 344 15.68 -13.74 -9.11
CA ALA A 344 16.41 -14.67 -9.96
C ALA A 344 16.46 -16.08 -9.37
N SER A 345 16.41 -17.06 -10.26
CA SER A 345 16.61 -18.48 -9.92
C SER A 345 17.79 -19.00 -10.72
N ILE A 346 18.86 -19.36 -10.02
CA ILE A 346 20.10 -19.86 -10.61
C ILE A 346 20.02 -21.38 -10.68
N ILE A 347 20.19 -21.94 -11.88
CA ILE A 347 20.23 -23.38 -12.09
C ILE A 347 21.69 -23.75 -12.36
N ALA A 348 22.37 -24.31 -11.36
CA ALA A 348 23.78 -24.67 -11.45
C ALA A 348 24.15 -25.77 -10.44
N GLU A 349 24.99 -26.72 -10.87
CA GLU A 349 25.55 -27.76 -9.99
C GLU A 349 26.64 -27.19 -9.08
N ALA A 350 27.49 -26.30 -9.61
CA ALA A 350 28.55 -25.59 -8.91
C ALA A 350 28.83 -24.24 -9.58
N PRO A 351 29.39 -23.24 -8.86
CA PRO A 351 29.64 -23.21 -7.42
C PRO A 351 28.36 -23.07 -6.59
N LYS A 352 28.44 -23.38 -5.29
CA LYS A 352 27.30 -23.21 -4.36
C LYS A 352 26.96 -21.73 -4.19
N VAL A 353 25.74 -21.34 -4.57
CA VAL A 353 25.24 -19.96 -4.43
C VAL A 353 24.94 -19.57 -2.97
N GLY A 354 24.55 -20.53 -2.12
CA GLY A 354 24.09 -20.28 -0.75
C GLY A 354 24.96 -19.31 0.08
N PRO A 355 26.30 -19.51 0.15
CA PRO A 355 27.20 -18.61 0.87
C PRO A 355 27.31 -17.18 0.31
N HIS A 356 26.97 -16.97 -0.96
CA HIS A 356 27.14 -15.70 -1.66
C HIS A 356 25.81 -14.93 -1.87
N ARG A 357 24.68 -15.56 -1.52
CA ARG A 357 23.33 -15.04 -1.80
C ARG A 357 23.10 -13.62 -1.30
N GLU A 358 23.45 -13.34 -0.04
CA GLU A 358 23.21 -12.01 0.54
C GLU A 358 24.08 -10.93 -0.11
N ALA A 359 25.31 -11.26 -0.50
CA ALA A 359 26.17 -10.35 -1.24
C ALA A 359 25.60 -10.03 -2.64
N MET A 360 25.09 -11.04 -3.35
CA MET A 360 24.41 -10.84 -4.65
C MET A 360 23.16 -9.96 -4.50
N ARG A 361 22.32 -10.23 -3.49
CA ARG A 361 21.12 -9.42 -3.22
C ARG A 361 21.47 -7.95 -2.97
N ALA A 362 22.49 -7.71 -2.15
CA ALA A 362 22.95 -6.36 -1.83
C ALA A 362 23.48 -5.63 -3.08
N GLU A 363 24.27 -6.31 -3.92
CA GLU A 363 24.83 -5.71 -5.12
C GLU A 363 23.78 -5.43 -6.19
N ILE A 364 22.85 -6.35 -6.43
CA ILE A 364 21.71 -6.15 -7.34
C ILE A 364 20.82 -4.99 -6.86
N ALA A 365 20.52 -4.93 -5.56
CA ALA A 365 19.75 -3.84 -4.97
C ALA A 365 20.44 -2.48 -5.20
N ARG A 366 21.76 -2.42 -4.97
CA ARG A 366 22.59 -1.23 -5.20
C ARG A 366 22.60 -0.80 -6.67
N ILE A 367 22.74 -1.74 -7.60
CA ILE A 367 22.77 -1.45 -9.06
C ILE A 367 21.40 -0.96 -9.54
N ALA A 368 20.32 -1.64 -9.14
CA ALA A 368 18.96 -1.31 -9.57
C ALA A 368 18.42 -0.04 -8.87
N GLY A 369 18.94 0.30 -7.70
CA GLY A 369 18.49 1.42 -6.87
C GLY A 369 17.17 1.11 -6.16
N ILE A 370 17.04 -0.09 -5.59
CA ILE A 370 15.88 -0.56 -4.83
C ILE A 370 16.31 -1.12 -3.46
N ASP A 371 15.38 -1.25 -2.53
CA ASP A 371 15.65 -1.86 -1.22
C ASP A 371 15.99 -3.35 -1.35
N ILE A 372 16.91 -3.82 -0.48
CA ILE A 372 17.37 -5.22 -0.49
C ILE A 372 16.25 -6.24 -0.20
N ASP A 373 15.20 -5.84 0.52
CA ASP A 373 14.02 -6.66 0.76
C ASP A 373 13.18 -6.91 -0.51
N ARG A 374 13.45 -6.16 -1.59
CA ARG A 374 12.85 -6.31 -2.92
C ARG A 374 13.67 -7.17 -3.89
N VAL A 375 14.76 -7.79 -3.42
CA VAL A 375 15.61 -8.65 -4.26
C VAL A 375 15.61 -10.09 -3.73
N GLY A 376 15.14 -11.02 -4.55
CA GLY A 376 15.17 -12.46 -4.31
C GLY A 376 16.22 -13.19 -5.14
N ILE A 377 17.00 -14.07 -4.50
CA ILE A 377 17.94 -14.98 -5.19
C ILE A 377 17.72 -16.41 -4.69
N LYS A 378 17.37 -17.30 -5.61
CA LYS A 378 17.21 -18.74 -5.38
C LYS A 378 18.21 -19.50 -6.21
N ALA A 379 18.58 -20.70 -5.77
CA ALA A 379 19.44 -21.59 -6.54
C ALA A 379 18.99 -23.03 -6.39
N THR A 380 19.09 -23.79 -7.47
CA THR A 380 18.82 -25.23 -7.52
C THR A 380 19.79 -25.93 -8.47
N THR A 381 19.91 -27.24 -8.32
CA THR A 381 20.61 -28.14 -9.25
C THR A 381 19.60 -28.78 -10.22
N ASN A 382 20.10 -29.44 -11.27
CA ASN A 382 19.27 -30.19 -12.25
C ASN A 382 19.23 -31.71 -11.96
N GLU A 383 19.59 -32.12 -10.73
CA GLU A 383 19.65 -33.52 -10.30
C GLU A 383 20.38 -34.46 -11.29
N ALA A 384 21.43 -33.97 -11.97
CA ALA A 384 22.19 -34.70 -12.98
C ALA A 384 21.35 -35.25 -14.17
N SER A 385 20.17 -34.69 -14.43
CA SER A 385 19.44 -34.97 -15.67
C SER A 385 20.07 -34.17 -16.81
N ALA A 386 20.86 -34.88 -17.64
CA ALA A 386 21.62 -34.30 -18.74
C ALA A 386 20.70 -33.57 -19.74
N LEU A 387 20.96 -32.27 -19.95
CA LEU A 387 20.60 -31.63 -21.21
C LEU A 387 21.38 -32.34 -22.33
N PRO A 388 20.73 -32.91 -23.36
CA PRO A 388 21.42 -33.67 -24.38
C PRO A 388 22.30 -32.77 -25.26
N ASP A 389 23.54 -33.20 -25.48
CA ASP A 389 24.48 -32.67 -26.48
C ASP A 389 23.84 -32.68 -27.88
N ALA A 390 23.30 -31.54 -28.32
CA ALA A 390 22.71 -31.39 -29.65
C ALA A 390 23.70 -30.73 -30.63
N ALA A 391 24.67 -31.51 -31.11
CA ALA A 391 25.42 -31.22 -32.33
C ALA A 391 25.72 -32.51 -33.10
N ARG A 392 24.72 -33.09 -33.75
CA ARG A 392 24.87 -33.95 -34.95
C ARG A 392 23.52 -34.13 -35.64
N ALA A 393 23.48 -33.73 -36.90
CA ALA A 393 22.33 -33.72 -37.77
C ALA A 393 21.91 -35.13 -38.25
N SER A 394 20.60 -35.37 -38.36
CA SER A 394 19.91 -36.19 -39.38
C SER A 394 18.37 -36.00 -39.26
N PRO A 395 17.59 -36.14 -40.34
CA PRO A 395 16.28 -35.50 -40.48
C PRO A 395 15.14 -36.24 -39.75
N PRO A 396 14.04 -35.56 -39.38
CA PRO A 396 12.96 -36.19 -38.64
C PRO A 396 12.03 -37.00 -39.56
N SER A 397 11.60 -38.16 -39.07
CA SER A 397 10.42 -38.88 -39.59
C SER A 397 9.16 -38.45 -38.82
N PRO A 398 7.93 -38.59 -39.37
CA PRO A 398 6.77 -37.85 -38.89
C PRO A 398 5.87 -38.61 -37.88
N ARG A 399 5.34 -37.85 -36.90
CA ARG A 399 4.15 -38.06 -36.02
C ARG A 399 4.32 -38.99 -34.80
N PRO A 400 3.47 -38.90 -33.73
CA PRO A 400 2.22 -38.13 -33.51
C PRO A 400 2.23 -37.21 -32.25
N PRO A 401 1.15 -36.44 -31.96
CA PRO A 401 1.17 -35.41 -30.92
C PRO A 401 1.23 -35.99 -29.51
N PHE A 402 1.80 -35.18 -28.62
CA PHE A 402 2.03 -35.40 -27.20
C PHE A 402 0.90 -36.16 -26.49
N ALA A 403 1.20 -37.38 -26.07
CA ALA A 403 0.54 -38.02 -24.95
C ALA A 403 1.31 -37.64 -23.67
N CYS A 404 0.69 -36.82 -22.82
CA CYS A 404 1.15 -36.60 -21.46
C CYS A 404 1.13 -37.95 -20.72
N ARG A 405 2.25 -38.37 -20.14
CA ARG A 405 2.26 -39.46 -19.15
C ARG A 405 2.53 -38.90 -17.76
N PRO A 406 1.77 -39.35 -16.75
CA PRO A 406 1.75 -38.76 -15.42
C PRO A 406 2.65 -39.51 -14.43
N GLU A 407 2.73 -38.90 -13.23
CA GLU A 407 3.08 -39.46 -11.93
C GLU A 407 4.58 -39.58 -11.57
N HIS A 408 4.99 -38.71 -10.63
CA HIS A 408 5.83 -39.10 -9.50
C HIS A 408 5.17 -38.63 -8.19
N GLY A 409 4.98 -39.57 -7.26
CA GLY A 409 4.96 -39.28 -5.83
C GLY A 409 3.62 -38.94 -5.17
N ARG A 410 2.68 -39.89 -5.12
CA ARG A 410 1.53 -39.84 -4.19
C ARG A 410 1.99 -39.77 -2.73
N ARG A 411 1.95 -38.57 -2.15
CA ARG A 411 1.72 -38.35 -0.70
C ARG A 411 0.45 -37.54 -0.51
N ARG A 412 -0.66 -38.27 -0.39
CA ARG A 412 -2.03 -37.88 0.06
C ARG A 412 -2.41 -36.39 -0.10
N MET A 413 -2.63 -35.97 -1.34
CA MET A 413 -3.61 -34.93 -1.65
C MET A 413 -4.99 -35.59 -1.54
N THR A 414 -5.72 -35.36 -0.45
CA THR A 414 -7.11 -35.80 -0.36
C THR A 414 -7.95 -35.01 -1.38
N ASP A 415 -8.40 -35.71 -2.42
CA ASP A 415 -9.75 -35.65 -3.02
C ASP A 415 -10.31 -34.34 -3.64
N LEU A 416 -9.47 -33.38 -4.06
CA LEU A 416 -9.98 -32.21 -4.80
C LEU A 416 -10.56 -32.59 -6.19
N ALA A 417 -9.94 -33.55 -6.88
CA ALA A 417 -10.36 -33.98 -8.23
C ALA A 417 -11.76 -34.62 -8.26
N ALA A 418 -12.16 -35.34 -7.21
CA ALA A 418 -13.52 -35.88 -7.12
C ALA A 418 -14.56 -34.77 -6.92
N LEU A 419 -14.20 -33.73 -6.14
CA LEU A 419 -15.05 -32.55 -5.98
C LEU A 419 -15.16 -31.74 -7.27
N GLU A 420 -14.10 -31.64 -8.07
CA GLU A 420 -14.18 -31.01 -9.41
C GLU A 420 -15.12 -31.78 -10.33
N THR A 421 -15.01 -33.11 -10.39
CA THR A 421 -15.94 -33.95 -11.18
C THR A 421 -17.40 -33.76 -10.74
N ARG A 422 -17.61 -33.64 -9.43
CA ARG A 422 -18.93 -33.35 -8.86
C ARG A 422 -19.42 -31.95 -9.20
N ALA A 423 -18.53 -30.95 -9.18
CA ALA A 423 -18.83 -29.58 -9.57
C ALA A 423 -19.30 -29.49 -11.03
N GLU A 424 -18.69 -30.23 -11.96
CA GLU A 424 -19.14 -30.31 -13.36
C GLU A 424 -20.61 -30.74 -13.45
N THR A 425 -20.96 -31.80 -12.71
CA THR A 425 -22.32 -32.35 -12.68
C THR A 425 -23.31 -31.38 -12.04
N LEU A 426 -22.94 -30.76 -10.92
CA LEU A 426 -23.75 -29.76 -10.23
C LEU A 426 -24.03 -28.56 -11.13
N LEU A 427 -23.00 -28.01 -11.79
CA LEU A 427 -23.14 -26.88 -12.71
C LEU A 427 -24.04 -27.23 -13.90
N ALA A 428 -23.91 -28.43 -14.45
CA ALA A 428 -24.80 -28.89 -15.53
C ALA A 428 -26.27 -28.94 -15.08
N ARG A 429 -26.54 -29.45 -13.87
CA ARG A 429 -27.90 -29.49 -13.30
C ARG A 429 -28.44 -28.10 -12.99
N ALA A 430 -27.64 -27.23 -12.39
CA ALA A 430 -28.02 -25.85 -12.11
C ALA A 430 -28.36 -25.09 -13.40
N ARG A 431 -27.55 -25.25 -14.45
CA ARG A 431 -27.79 -24.68 -15.78
C ARG A 431 -29.11 -25.18 -16.37
N ALA A 432 -29.38 -26.48 -16.30
CA ALA A 432 -30.63 -27.05 -16.80
C ALA A 432 -31.87 -26.52 -16.04
N GLY A 433 -31.74 -26.27 -14.74
CA GLY A 433 -32.80 -25.67 -13.91
C GLY A 433 -32.86 -24.13 -13.95
N GLY A 434 -32.00 -23.46 -14.73
CA GLY A 434 -31.92 -22.00 -14.76
C GLY A 434 -31.49 -21.37 -13.43
N HIS A 435 -30.81 -22.14 -12.58
CA HIS A 435 -30.34 -21.67 -11.29
C HIS A 435 -29.00 -20.95 -11.40
N VAL A 436 -28.91 -19.82 -10.70
CA VAL A 436 -27.68 -19.08 -10.49
C VAL A 436 -27.29 -19.20 -9.02
N VAL A 437 -26.02 -19.47 -8.75
CA VAL A 437 -25.48 -19.78 -7.42
C VAL A 437 -24.51 -18.70 -6.95
N ALA A 438 -24.63 -18.29 -5.69
CA ALA A 438 -23.63 -17.51 -4.97
C ALA A 438 -23.10 -18.28 -3.75
N THR A 439 -21.89 -17.96 -3.30
CA THR A 439 -21.30 -18.55 -2.08
C THR A 439 -20.95 -17.49 -1.04
N ALA A 440 -21.02 -17.83 0.24
CA ALA A 440 -20.52 -17.03 1.37
C ALA A 440 -19.66 -17.87 2.30
N GLU A 441 -18.35 -17.62 2.29
CA GLU A 441 -17.36 -18.55 2.80
C GLU A 441 -16.51 -17.96 3.91
N SER A 442 -16.62 -18.53 5.11
CA SER A 442 -15.71 -18.25 6.22
C SER A 442 -14.60 -19.31 6.28
N CYS A 443 -14.82 -20.45 6.93
CA CYS A 443 -13.75 -21.43 7.20
C CYS A 443 -13.18 -22.14 5.96
N THR A 444 -13.93 -22.18 4.85
CA THR A 444 -13.47 -22.70 3.56
C THR A 444 -12.61 -21.69 2.80
N GLY A 445 -12.76 -20.39 3.07
CA GLY A 445 -11.92 -19.33 2.49
C GLY A 445 -11.99 -19.22 0.97
N GLY A 446 -13.17 -19.38 0.38
CA GLY A 446 -13.38 -19.32 -1.07
C GLY A 446 -13.17 -20.65 -1.79
N LEU A 447 -13.00 -21.76 -1.07
CA LEU A 447 -12.76 -23.07 -1.68
C LEU A 447 -14.00 -23.62 -2.41
N ILE A 448 -15.22 -23.34 -1.93
CA ILE A 448 -16.46 -23.77 -2.61
C ILE A 448 -16.58 -23.05 -3.96
N ALA A 449 -16.43 -21.72 -3.96
CA ALA A 449 -16.37 -20.92 -5.17
C ALA A 449 -15.24 -21.39 -6.09
N GLY A 450 -14.03 -21.56 -5.55
CA GLY A 450 -12.87 -22.02 -6.29
C GLY A 450 -13.10 -23.35 -7.01
N THR A 451 -13.68 -24.34 -6.33
CA THR A 451 -14.02 -25.65 -6.92
C THR A 451 -15.08 -25.53 -8.01
N LEU A 452 -16.11 -24.70 -7.84
CA LEU A 452 -17.10 -24.45 -8.90
C LEU A 452 -16.47 -23.73 -10.10
N THR A 453 -15.65 -22.70 -9.85
CA THR A 453 -15.03 -21.89 -10.92
C THR A 453 -13.85 -22.56 -11.62
N ALA A 454 -13.33 -23.67 -11.07
CA ALA A 454 -12.33 -24.50 -11.76
C ALA A 454 -12.89 -25.15 -13.02
N ILE A 455 -14.23 -25.26 -13.12
CA ILE A 455 -14.90 -25.84 -14.28
C ILE A 455 -15.11 -24.79 -15.36
N ALA A 456 -14.68 -25.11 -16.58
CA ALA A 456 -14.87 -24.25 -17.75
C ALA A 456 -16.36 -23.98 -18.00
N GLY A 457 -16.69 -22.72 -18.27
CA GLY A 457 -18.06 -22.29 -18.52
C GLY A 457 -18.91 -22.07 -17.25
N SER A 458 -18.36 -22.24 -16.05
CA SER A 458 -19.06 -22.00 -14.77
C SER A 458 -19.67 -20.59 -14.61
N SER A 459 -19.21 -19.60 -15.38
CA SER A 459 -19.68 -18.21 -15.33
C SER A 459 -21.16 -18.01 -15.71
N ASP A 460 -21.79 -18.99 -16.34
CA ASP A 460 -23.23 -18.94 -16.66
C ASP A 460 -24.14 -19.40 -15.50
N VAL A 461 -23.57 -20.03 -14.47
CA VAL A 461 -24.26 -20.52 -13.27
C VAL A 461 -23.76 -19.84 -12.01
N VAL A 462 -22.47 -19.54 -11.89
CA VAL A 462 -21.88 -18.94 -10.69
C VAL A 462 -21.87 -17.41 -10.83
N ASP A 463 -22.60 -16.70 -9.96
CA ASP A 463 -22.66 -15.23 -9.97
C ASP A 463 -21.47 -14.60 -9.25
N ARG A 464 -21.26 -14.96 -7.98
CA ARG A 464 -20.17 -14.43 -7.15
C ARG A 464 -19.90 -15.28 -5.92
N GLY A 465 -18.74 -15.06 -5.29
CA GLY A 465 -18.41 -15.59 -3.97
C GLY A 465 -18.04 -14.47 -3.00
N PHE A 466 -18.57 -14.54 -1.77
CA PHE A 466 -18.23 -13.65 -0.66
C PHE A 466 -17.29 -14.37 0.31
N VAL A 467 -16.03 -13.98 0.38
CA VAL A 467 -15.12 -14.50 1.41
C VAL A 467 -15.22 -13.63 2.65
N THR A 468 -15.90 -14.12 3.68
CA THR A 468 -16.26 -13.36 4.90
C THR A 468 -15.62 -13.97 6.14
N TYR A 469 -14.29 -14.08 6.13
CA TYR A 469 -13.52 -14.74 7.19
C TYR A 469 -13.63 -14.00 8.55
N SER A 470 -13.52 -12.67 8.55
CA SER A 470 -13.64 -11.84 9.76
C SER A 470 -15.10 -11.53 10.11
N ASN A 471 -15.35 -11.18 11.38
CA ASN A 471 -16.69 -10.75 11.81
C ASN A 471 -17.11 -9.45 11.10
N ALA A 472 -16.19 -8.49 10.96
CA ALA A 472 -16.43 -7.26 10.20
C ALA A 472 -16.85 -7.57 8.76
N ALA A 473 -16.18 -8.49 8.06
CA ALA A 473 -16.56 -8.85 6.69
C ALA A 473 -17.96 -9.49 6.59
N LYS A 474 -18.40 -10.25 7.61
CA LYS A 474 -19.78 -10.77 7.67
C LYS A 474 -20.79 -9.63 7.77
N THR A 475 -20.50 -8.62 8.58
CA THR A 475 -21.35 -7.42 8.70
C THR A 475 -21.33 -6.57 7.42
N ASP A 476 -20.14 -6.21 6.93
CA ASP A 476 -19.97 -5.27 5.83
C ASP A 476 -20.48 -5.82 4.50
N LEU A 477 -20.16 -7.08 4.19
CA LEU A 477 -20.42 -7.67 2.87
C LEU A 477 -21.77 -8.39 2.80
N LEU A 478 -22.24 -8.96 3.92
CA LEU A 478 -23.46 -9.77 3.96
C LEU A 478 -24.55 -9.16 4.84
N GLY A 479 -24.29 -8.06 5.54
CA GLY A 479 -25.26 -7.42 6.43
C GLY A 479 -25.63 -8.27 7.64
N VAL A 480 -24.76 -9.20 8.06
CA VAL A 480 -24.98 -9.96 9.30
C VAL A 480 -24.90 -8.98 10.48
N PRO A 481 -25.96 -8.84 11.30
CA PRO A 481 -25.95 -7.90 12.41
C PRO A 481 -24.80 -8.16 13.38
N ALA A 482 -24.07 -7.11 13.75
CA ALA A 482 -22.91 -7.24 14.63
C ALA A 482 -23.31 -7.77 16.02
N ASP A 483 -24.46 -7.34 16.54
CA ASP A 483 -25.02 -7.78 17.83
C ASP A 483 -25.40 -9.27 17.83
N LEU A 484 -25.80 -9.82 16.67
CA LEU A 484 -26.04 -11.25 16.51
C LEU A 484 -24.74 -12.04 16.69
N ILE A 485 -23.67 -11.61 16.02
CA ILE A 485 -22.35 -12.26 16.11
C ILE A 485 -21.81 -12.18 17.54
N GLU A 486 -21.96 -11.04 18.22
CA GLU A 486 -21.55 -10.87 19.62
C GLU A 486 -22.30 -11.80 20.57
N ARG A 487 -23.61 -12.00 20.34
CA ARG A 487 -24.47 -12.80 21.23
C ARG A 487 -24.26 -14.31 21.08
N VAL A 488 -24.22 -14.83 19.86
CA VAL A 488 -24.17 -16.30 19.62
C VAL A 488 -22.80 -16.80 19.12
N GLY A 489 -21.91 -15.88 18.76
CA GLY A 489 -20.61 -16.15 18.17
C GLY A 489 -20.69 -16.44 16.66
N ALA A 490 -19.59 -16.19 15.95
CA ALA A 490 -19.53 -16.31 14.49
C ALA A 490 -19.69 -17.74 13.95
N VAL A 491 -19.45 -18.76 14.77
CA VAL A 491 -19.71 -20.17 14.45
C VAL A 491 -20.99 -20.57 15.16
N SER A 492 -22.12 -20.42 14.47
CA SER A 492 -23.48 -20.67 14.98
C SER A 492 -24.45 -20.85 13.80
N GLU A 493 -25.62 -21.43 14.08
CA GLU A 493 -26.70 -21.60 13.10
C GLU A 493 -27.21 -20.25 12.60
N GLU A 494 -27.48 -19.32 13.52
CA GLU A 494 -28.09 -18.03 13.20
C GLU A 494 -27.17 -17.18 12.33
N VAL A 495 -25.85 -17.23 12.56
CA VAL A 495 -24.87 -16.54 11.72
C VAL A 495 -24.77 -17.20 10.34
N ALA A 496 -24.82 -18.54 10.25
CA ALA A 496 -24.80 -19.22 8.95
C ALA A 496 -26.04 -18.85 8.11
N ILE A 497 -27.23 -18.84 8.71
CA ILE A 497 -28.49 -18.42 8.07
C ILE A 497 -28.39 -16.97 7.59
N ALA A 498 -27.99 -16.04 8.47
CA ALA A 498 -27.85 -14.63 8.12
C ALA A 498 -26.82 -14.40 6.99
N MET A 499 -25.74 -15.19 6.97
CA MET A 499 -24.76 -15.14 5.87
C MET A 499 -25.36 -15.60 4.54
N ALA A 500 -26.15 -16.70 4.53
CA ALA A 500 -26.77 -17.22 3.31
C ALA A 500 -27.82 -16.25 2.75
N GLU A 501 -28.68 -15.72 3.61
CA GLU A 501 -29.71 -14.73 3.25
C GLU A 501 -29.07 -13.43 2.78
N GLY A 502 -28.03 -12.97 3.48
CA GLY A 502 -27.26 -11.80 3.13
C GLY A 502 -26.57 -11.91 1.76
N ALA A 503 -26.08 -13.10 1.42
CA ALA A 503 -25.46 -13.41 0.14
C ALA A 503 -26.52 -13.45 -0.98
N LEU A 504 -27.67 -14.06 -0.73
CA LEU A 504 -28.77 -14.09 -1.69
C LEU A 504 -29.31 -12.68 -1.98
N ALA A 505 -29.46 -11.84 -0.95
CA ALA A 505 -29.96 -10.47 -1.09
C ALA A 505 -28.99 -9.54 -1.85
N ARG A 506 -27.70 -9.88 -1.93
CA ARG A 506 -26.63 -9.06 -2.55
C ARG A 506 -26.04 -9.68 -3.81
N SER A 507 -26.73 -10.64 -4.40
CA SER A 507 -26.32 -11.33 -5.63
C SER A 507 -27.48 -11.38 -6.63
N ALA A 508 -27.16 -11.69 -7.88
CA ALA A 508 -28.20 -12.02 -8.86
C ALA A 508 -28.69 -13.47 -8.71
N ALA A 509 -28.11 -14.24 -7.79
CA ALA A 509 -28.33 -15.67 -7.63
C ALA A 509 -29.78 -16.02 -7.23
N SER A 510 -30.19 -17.24 -7.57
CA SER A 510 -31.42 -17.87 -7.07
C SER A 510 -31.17 -18.73 -5.84
N LEU A 511 -29.92 -19.18 -5.64
CA LEU A 511 -29.45 -20.00 -4.53
C LEU A 511 -28.18 -19.38 -3.94
N ALA A 512 -28.07 -19.32 -2.62
CA ALA A 512 -26.83 -18.90 -1.95
C ALA A 512 -26.49 -19.86 -0.81
N VAL A 513 -25.29 -20.44 -0.86
CA VAL A 513 -24.77 -21.31 0.21
C VAL A 513 -23.79 -20.53 1.08
N ALA A 514 -23.91 -20.63 2.40
CA ALA A 514 -23.00 -20.01 3.35
C ALA A 514 -22.41 -21.03 4.32
N VAL A 515 -21.16 -20.82 4.74
CA VAL A 515 -20.47 -21.69 5.70
C VAL A 515 -19.66 -20.90 6.74
N THR A 516 -19.77 -21.30 8.01
CA THR A 516 -18.96 -20.80 9.12
C THR A 516 -18.61 -21.92 10.10
N GLY A 517 -17.37 -21.98 10.57
CA GLY A 517 -16.88 -23.16 11.30
C GLY A 517 -15.45 -23.04 11.79
N VAL A 518 -15.01 -24.06 12.52
CA VAL A 518 -13.65 -24.18 13.07
C VAL A 518 -12.88 -25.26 12.32
N ALA A 519 -12.10 -24.86 11.31
CA ALA A 519 -11.33 -25.82 10.50
C ALA A 519 -10.04 -26.33 11.19
N GLY A 520 -9.55 -25.67 12.24
CA GLY A 520 -8.31 -26.06 12.94
C GLY A 520 -7.02 -25.53 12.29
N PRO A 521 -5.84 -25.91 12.83
CA PRO A 521 -5.66 -26.82 13.98
C PRO A 521 -5.94 -26.15 15.35
N GLY A 522 -6.05 -24.82 15.41
CA GLY A 522 -6.44 -24.07 16.60
C GLY A 522 -7.84 -23.47 16.52
N GLY A 523 -8.27 -22.77 17.58
CA GLY A 523 -9.53 -22.02 17.61
C GLY A 523 -10.77 -22.81 18.04
N GLY A 524 -10.62 -24.11 18.36
CA GLY A 524 -11.69 -24.91 18.95
C GLY A 524 -11.80 -24.68 20.46
N THR A 525 -13.02 -24.76 20.99
CA THR A 525 -13.32 -24.80 22.43
C THR A 525 -14.03 -26.11 22.76
N ALA A 526 -14.21 -26.41 24.06
CA ALA A 526 -14.98 -27.59 24.48
C ALA A 526 -16.43 -27.60 23.93
N THR A 527 -17.01 -26.41 23.73
CA THR A 527 -18.37 -26.24 23.19
C THR A 527 -18.41 -26.07 21.68
N LYS A 528 -17.30 -25.67 21.04
CA LYS A 528 -17.17 -25.48 19.59
C LYS A 528 -15.87 -26.15 19.11
N PRO A 529 -15.83 -27.49 19.04
CA PRO A 529 -14.60 -28.23 18.75
C PRO A 529 -14.12 -28.01 17.31
N VAL A 530 -12.84 -28.30 17.06
CA VAL A 530 -12.31 -28.38 15.69
C VAL A 530 -13.12 -29.40 14.90
N GLY A 531 -13.54 -29.02 13.70
CA GLY A 531 -14.40 -29.82 12.83
C GLY A 531 -15.89 -29.46 12.92
N LEU A 532 -16.31 -28.57 13.83
CA LEU A 532 -17.67 -28.01 13.85
C LEU A 532 -17.84 -26.97 12.72
N VAL A 533 -18.83 -27.17 11.86
CA VAL A 533 -19.19 -26.25 10.77
C VAL A 533 -20.71 -26.14 10.65
N HIS A 534 -21.23 -24.91 10.63
CA HIS A 534 -22.61 -24.62 10.27
C HIS A 534 -22.65 -24.20 8.79
N LEU A 535 -23.53 -24.84 8.03
CA LEU A 535 -23.82 -24.52 6.64
C LEU A 535 -25.28 -24.09 6.54
N ALA A 536 -25.57 -23.11 5.70
CA ALA A 536 -26.94 -22.73 5.38
C ALA A 536 -27.10 -22.50 3.89
N LEU A 537 -28.29 -22.77 3.35
CA LEU A 537 -28.65 -22.49 1.97
C LEU A 537 -29.94 -21.67 1.93
N ALA A 538 -29.84 -20.46 1.39
CA ALA A 538 -30.96 -19.58 1.11
C ALA A 538 -31.37 -19.73 -0.36
N ALA A 539 -32.66 -19.83 -0.62
CA ALA A 539 -33.22 -19.92 -1.97
C ALA A 539 -34.38 -18.95 -2.13
N LYS A 540 -34.50 -18.30 -3.31
CA LYS A 540 -35.60 -17.36 -3.57
C LYS A 540 -36.95 -18.04 -3.39
N GLY A 541 -37.81 -17.46 -2.54
CA GLY A 541 -39.17 -17.96 -2.29
C GLY A 541 -39.26 -19.21 -1.41
N ARG A 542 -38.15 -19.68 -0.82
CA ARG A 542 -38.11 -20.83 0.09
C ARG A 542 -37.49 -20.45 1.43
N PRO A 543 -37.86 -21.12 2.55
CA PRO A 543 -37.19 -20.92 3.83
C PRO A 543 -35.72 -21.35 3.73
N THR A 544 -34.84 -20.63 4.43
CA THR A 544 -33.41 -20.96 4.52
C THR A 544 -33.23 -22.29 5.24
N ARG A 545 -32.50 -23.24 4.63
CA ARG A 545 -32.16 -24.53 5.23
C ARG A 545 -30.82 -24.43 5.93
N HIS A 546 -30.69 -25.01 7.12
CA HIS A 546 -29.45 -25.09 7.88
C HIS A 546 -29.07 -26.53 8.15
N VAL A 547 -27.76 -26.81 8.18
CA VAL A 547 -27.17 -28.07 8.62
C VAL A 547 -25.94 -27.79 9.49
N GLU A 548 -25.87 -28.45 10.64
CA GLU A 548 -24.70 -28.48 11.50
C GLU A 548 -23.90 -29.77 11.27
N MET A 549 -22.60 -29.65 11.06
CA MET A 549 -21.70 -30.76 10.78
C MET A 549 -20.56 -30.83 11.78
N HIS A 550 -20.30 -32.05 12.26
CA HIS A 550 -19.16 -32.37 13.12
C HIS A 550 -18.23 -33.34 12.40
N TYR A 551 -17.25 -32.80 11.67
CA TYR A 551 -16.32 -33.64 10.90
C TYR A 551 -15.23 -34.29 11.75
N GLY A 552 -15.06 -33.84 12.99
CA GLY A 552 -13.91 -34.16 13.84
C GLY A 552 -12.62 -33.53 13.33
N ASP A 553 -11.51 -33.77 14.05
CA ASP A 553 -10.19 -33.27 13.64
C ASP A 553 -9.61 -34.10 12.50
N ARG A 554 -9.99 -33.74 11.27
CA ARG A 554 -9.46 -34.29 10.02
C ARG A 554 -8.28 -33.49 9.47
N GLY A 555 -7.71 -32.59 10.29
CA GLY A 555 -6.80 -31.55 9.85
C GLY A 555 -7.49 -30.46 9.02
N ARG A 556 -6.88 -29.27 8.96
CA ARG A 556 -7.47 -28.08 8.31
C ARG A 556 -7.92 -28.31 6.88
N ALA A 557 -7.10 -29.00 6.07
CA ALA A 557 -7.44 -29.31 4.69
C ALA A 557 -8.63 -30.29 4.61
N GLY A 558 -8.65 -31.32 5.45
CA GLY A 558 -9.72 -32.32 5.46
C GLY A 558 -11.08 -31.74 5.86
N VAL A 559 -11.12 -30.89 6.88
CA VAL A 559 -12.37 -30.21 7.29
C VAL A 559 -12.90 -29.31 6.17
N ARG A 560 -12.02 -28.56 5.50
CA ARG A 560 -12.40 -27.68 4.38
C ARG A 560 -12.97 -28.46 3.21
N LEU A 561 -12.34 -29.57 2.81
CA LEU A 561 -12.82 -30.41 1.71
C LEU A 561 -14.15 -31.09 2.04
N ALA A 562 -14.32 -31.61 3.26
CA ALA A 562 -15.60 -32.18 3.70
C ALA A 562 -16.73 -31.14 3.74
N THR A 563 -16.39 -29.88 4.07
CA THR A 563 -17.33 -28.76 4.02
C THR A 563 -17.77 -28.46 2.58
N VAL A 564 -16.85 -28.51 1.60
CA VAL A 564 -17.20 -28.32 0.19
C VAL A 564 -18.17 -29.41 -0.29
N ALA A 565 -17.90 -30.67 0.05
CA ALA A 565 -18.80 -31.77 -0.28
C ALA A 565 -20.23 -31.55 0.26
N THR A 566 -20.34 -31.13 1.51
CA THR A 566 -21.66 -30.88 2.14
C THR A 566 -22.35 -29.64 1.56
N ALA A 567 -21.59 -28.61 1.18
CA ALA A 567 -22.15 -27.46 0.46
C ALA A 567 -22.73 -27.88 -0.90
N PHE A 568 -22.08 -28.81 -1.60
CA PHE A 568 -22.61 -29.37 -2.85
C PHE A 568 -23.85 -30.21 -2.63
N ASP A 569 -23.92 -31.01 -1.55
CA ASP A 569 -25.15 -31.74 -1.17
C ASP A 569 -26.32 -30.76 -1.04
N LEU A 570 -26.15 -29.66 -0.29
CA LEU A 570 -27.20 -28.66 -0.10
C LEU A 570 -27.66 -28.01 -1.41
N ILE A 571 -26.72 -27.66 -2.29
CA ILE A 571 -27.06 -27.05 -3.58
C ILE A 571 -27.79 -28.06 -4.48
N GLU A 572 -27.31 -29.30 -4.53
CA GLU A 572 -27.90 -30.37 -5.35
C GLU A 572 -29.30 -30.74 -4.91
N ASP A 573 -29.56 -30.78 -3.59
CA ASP A 573 -30.90 -30.93 -3.02
C ASP A 573 -31.80 -29.77 -3.44
N ALA A 574 -31.32 -28.54 -3.30
CA ALA A 574 -32.11 -27.36 -3.60
C ALA A 574 -32.48 -27.23 -5.10
N ILE A 575 -31.63 -27.75 -6.00
CA ILE A 575 -31.91 -27.88 -7.44
C ILE A 575 -32.92 -29.00 -7.71
N GLY A 576 -32.88 -30.09 -6.93
CA GLY A 576 -33.77 -31.25 -7.10
C GLY A 576 -35.20 -31.06 -6.61
N GLU A 577 -35.44 -30.09 -5.71
CA GLU A 577 -36.76 -29.76 -5.15
C GLU A 577 -37.66 -28.90 -6.05
N ALA A 578 -37.29 -28.68 -7.32
CA ALA A 578 -38.12 -27.95 -8.28
C ALA A 578 -39.26 -28.83 -8.80
N ASP A 579 -40.37 -28.89 -8.05
CA ASP A 579 -41.72 -29.27 -8.51
C ASP A 579 -42.67 -28.08 -8.42
#